data_AF-A0A7W1KZ06-F1
#
_entry.id   AF-A0A7W1KZ06-F1
#
_cell.length_a   1.000
_cell.length_b   1.000
_cell.length_c   1.000
_cell.angle_alpha   90.00
_cell.angle_beta   90.00
_cell.angle_gamma   90.00
#
_symmetry.space_group_name_H-M   'P 1'
#
loop_
_entity.id
_entity.type
_entity.pdbx_description
1 polymer ?
#
loop_
_entity_poly.entity_id
_entity_poly.type
_entity_poly.pdbx_seq_one_letter_code
_entity_poly.pdbx_strand_id
1 'polypeptide(L)' 'MLSFDFKPIRQDEIEEEVRAYQAYLDSFSRERAWQQPLTYVVTRVEHEPDLSHIDRWYQRDAGEQAGPYRLFRVKLRL' A
#
# COMPACT_ATOMS: atom_id res chain seq x y z
N MET A 1 10.25 8.02 -29.07
CA MET A 1 10.90 6.72 -28.80
C MET A 1 11.46 6.81 -27.37
N LEU A 2 10.81 6.17 -26.38
CA LEU A 2 11.11 6.33 -24.94
C LEU A 2 12.14 5.28 -24.46
N SER A 3 13.34 5.29 -25.02
CA SER A 3 14.36 4.28 -24.68
C SER A 3 15.78 4.82 -24.55
N PHE A 4 15.95 6.14 -24.44
CA PHE A 4 17.28 6.74 -24.67
C PHE A 4 18.31 6.53 -23.54
N ASP A 5 17.89 6.15 -22.33
CA ASP A 5 18.80 5.93 -21.18
C ASP A 5 18.37 4.74 -20.28
N PHE A 6 17.82 3.67 -20.87
CA PHE A 6 17.51 2.49 -20.07
C PHE A 6 18.79 1.88 -19.48
N LYS A 7 18.90 1.91 -18.16
CA LYS A 7 19.92 1.17 -17.42
C LYS A 7 19.22 -0.02 -16.74
N PRO A 8 19.73 -1.26 -16.94
CA PRO A 8 19.25 -2.40 -16.18
C PRO A 8 19.40 -2.13 -14.68
N ILE A 9 18.36 -2.44 -13.91
CA ILE A 9 18.41 -2.38 -12.45
C ILE A 9 19.48 -3.35 -11.99
N ARG A 10 20.43 -2.86 -11.19
CA ARG A 10 21.52 -3.67 -10.65
C ARG A 10 21.09 -4.33 -9.33
N GLN A 11 21.76 -5.44 -9.01
CA GLN A 11 21.48 -6.18 -7.79
C GLN A 11 21.71 -5.35 -6.52
N ASP A 12 22.76 -4.51 -6.51
CA ASP A 12 23.07 -3.62 -5.39
C ASP A 12 21.97 -2.57 -5.15
N GLU A 13 21.36 -2.05 -6.23
CA GLU A 13 20.23 -1.12 -6.15
C GLU A 13 18.98 -1.79 -5.56
N ILE A 14 18.72 -3.05 -5.92
CA ILE A 14 17.60 -3.83 -5.35
C ILE A 14 17.81 -4.03 -3.85
N GLU A 15 19.02 -4.43 -3.44
CA GLU A 15 19.32 -4.68 -2.03
C GLU A 15 19.25 -3.39 -1.20
N GLU A 16 19.66 -2.26 -1.76
CA GLU A 16 19.52 -0.96 -1.12
C GLU A 16 18.05 -0.59 -0.92
N GLU A 17 17.22 -0.74 -1.95
CA GLU A 17 15.79 -0.42 -1.86
C GLU A 17 15.06 -1.36 -0.88
N VAL A 18 15.42 -2.65 -0.84
CA VAL A 18 14.89 -3.60 0.15
C VAL A 18 15.21 -3.15 1.57
N ARG A 19 16.44 -2.70 1.85
CA ARG A 19 16.82 -2.17 3.17
C ARG A 19 16.07 -0.89 3.50
N ALA A 20 15.94 0.03 2.54
CA ALA A 20 15.20 1.27 2.72
C ALA A 20 13.72 1.02 3.03
N TYR A 21 13.10 0.06 2.32
CA TYR A 21 11.72 -0.34 2.54
C TYR A 21 11.53 -1.00 3.91
N GLN A 22 12.45 -1.86 4.35
CA GLN A 22 12.40 -2.43 5.69
C GLN A 22 12.48 -1.35 6.78
N ALA A 23 13.40 -0.39 6.64
CA ALA A 23 13.51 0.73 7.58
C ALA A 23 12.24 1.61 7.60
N TYR A 24 11.56 1.76 6.45
CA TYR A 24 10.26 2.40 6.40
C TYR A 24 9.20 1.62 7.18
N LEU A 25 9.10 0.30 6.98
CA LEU A 25 8.15 -0.54 7.72
C LEU A 25 8.38 -0.46 9.23
N ASP A 26 9.65 -0.49 9.66
CA ASP A 26 10.03 -0.43 11.08
C ASP A 26 9.74 0.94 11.70
N SER A 27 9.80 2.02 10.92
CA SER A 27 9.52 3.39 11.36
C SER A 27 8.06 3.82 11.17
N PHE A 28 7.23 3.01 10.50
CA PHE A 28 5.84 3.36 10.25
C PHE A 28 4.99 3.14 11.50
N SER A 29 4.58 4.24 12.13
CA SER A 29 3.81 4.23 13.36
C SER A 29 2.36 4.68 13.16
N ARG A 30 1.54 4.44 14.19
CA ARG A 30 0.15 4.89 14.24
C ARG A 30 0.03 6.41 14.09
N GLU A 31 0.90 7.15 14.76
CA GLU A 31 0.94 8.62 14.73
C GLU A 31 1.15 9.11 13.30
N ARG A 32 2.00 8.41 12.53
CA ARG A 32 2.24 8.72 11.11
C ARG A 32 1.02 8.42 10.25
N ALA A 33 0.32 7.30 10.50
CA ALA A 33 -0.95 7.01 9.83
C ALA A 33 -2.03 8.08 10.13
N TRP A 34 -2.00 8.69 11.32
CA TRP A 34 -2.93 9.75 11.71
C TRP A 34 -2.70 11.08 11.00
N GLN A 35 -1.47 11.37 10.57
CA GLN A 35 -1.14 12.62 9.87
C GLN A 35 -1.79 12.72 8.49
N GLN A 36 -2.00 11.58 7.82
CA GLN A 36 -2.67 11.49 6.52
C GLN A 36 -3.64 10.29 6.51
N PRO A 37 -4.84 10.46 7.08
CA PRO A 37 -5.77 9.35 7.23
C PRO A 37 -6.31 8.91 5.88
N LEU A 38 -6.25 7.60 5.62
CA LEU A 38 -6.93 7.00 4.49
C LEU A 38 -8.44 7.05 4.70
N THR A 39 -9.19 7.36 3.63
CA THR A 39 -10.67 7.32 3.63
C THR A 39 -11.19 6.14 2.81
N TYR A 40 -10.43 5.70 1.80
CA TYR A 40 -10.83 4.64 0.89
C TYR A 40 -9.65 3.71 0.56
N VAL A 41 -9.97 2.43 0.33
CA VAL A 41 -9.07 1.44 -0.24
C VAL A 41 -9.74 0.81 -1.46
N VAL A 42 -9.02 0.71 -2.57
CA VAL A 42 -9.53 0.14 -3.82
C VAL A 42 -8.69 -1.06 -4.20
N THR A 43 -9.33 -2.20 -4.41
CA THR A 43 -8.67 -3.44 -4.83
C THR A 43 -9.30 -3.98 -6.12
N ARG A 44 -8.60 -4.87 -6.83
CA ARG A 44 -9.20 -5.63 -7.93
C ARG A 44 -9.95 -6.83 -7.37
N VAL A 45 -11.12 -7.12 -7.94
CA VAL A 45 -11.96 -8.27 -7.53
C VAL A 45 -11.31 -9.60 -7.92
N GLU A 46 -10.64 -9.63 -9.07
CA GLU A 46 -10.02 -10.83 -9.64
C GLU A 46 -8.81 -11.30 -8.83
N HIS A 47 -8.19 -10.39 -8.07
CA HIS A 47 -7.04 -10.69 -7.23
C HIS A 47 -7.06 -9.76 -6.01
N GLU A 48 -7.81 -10.18 -5.00
CA GLU A 48 -7.90 -9.41 -3.76
C GLU A 48 -6.56 -9.51 -3.01
N PRO A 49 -5.85 -8.39 -2.79
CA PRO A 49 -4.58 -8.39 -2.09
C PRO A 49 -4.79 -8.70 -0.60
N ASP A 50 -3.73 -9.14 0.07
CA ASP A 50 -3.75 -9.21 1.53
C ASP A 50 -3.83 -7.79 2.13
N LEU A 51 -4.92 -7.51 2.84
CA LEU A 51 -5.20 -6.24 3.49
C LEU A 51 -4.85 -6.24 4.98
N SER A 52 -4.20 -7.29 5.50
CA SER A 52 -3.83 -7.43 6.92
C SER A 52 -3.06 -6.22 7.46
N HIS A 53 -2.17 -5.63 6.65
CA HIS A 53 -1.39 -4.44 7.04
C HIS A 53 -2.24 -3.18 7.15
N ILE A 54 -3.26 -3.02 6.29
CA ILE A 54 -4.23 -1.93 6.41
C ILE A 54 -5.11 -2.18 7.63
N ASP A 55 -5.58 -3.41 7.79
CA ASP A 55 -6.46 -3.82 8.88
C ASP A 55 -5.80 -3.71 10.27
N ARG A 56 -4.46 -3.59 10.34
CA ARG A 56 -3.75 -3.28 11.59
C ARG A 56 -4.12 -1.91 12.16
N TRP A 57 -4.33 -0.92 11.29
CA TRP A 57 -4.52 0.49 11.68
C TRP A 57 -5.90 1.01 11.34
N TYR A 58 -6.58 0.37 10.39
CA TYR A 58 -7.86 0.81 9.87
C TYR A 58 -8.93 -0.27 10.04
N GLN A 59 -10.17 0.18 10.20
CA GLN A 59 -11.36 -0.65 10.10
C GLN A 59 -12.00 -0.39 8.74
N ARG A 60 -12.25 -1.45 7.98
CA ARG A 60 -12.95 -1.41 6.70
C ARG A 60 -14.45 -1.63 6.90
N ASP A 61 -15.26 -1.10 5.99
CA ASP A 61 -16.64 -1.51 5.84
C ASP A 61 -16.76 -2.85 5.08
N ALA A 62 -17.99 -3.24 4.73
CA ALA A 62 -18.24 -4.48 4.00
C ALA A 62 -17.67 -4.47 2.56
N GLY A 63 -17.29 -3.30 2.04
CA GLY A 63 -16.88 -3.12 0.65
C GLY A 63 -18.05 -3.07 -0.33
N GLU A 64 -17.92 -2.24 -1.35
CA GLU A 64 -18.83 -2.13 -2.49
C GLU A 64 -18.10 -2.57 -3.76
N GLN A 65 -18.74 -3.35 -4.61
CA GLN A 65 -18.17 -3.70 -5.91
C GLN A 65 -18.55 -2.66 -6.97
N ALA A 66 -17.54 -2.09 -7.62
CA ALA A 66 -17.67 -1.16 -8.74
C ALA A 66 -16.93 -1.73 -9.97
N GLY A 67 -17.66 -2.51 -10.78
CA GLY A 67 -17.09 -3.20 -11.93
C GLY A 67 -16.01 -4.23 -11.52
N PRO A 68 -14.78 -4.14 -12.03
CA PRO A 68 -13.69 -5.05 -11.68
C PRO A 68 -12.98 -4.65 -10.37
N TYR A 69 -13.45 -3.61 -9.68
CA TYR A 69 -12.87 -3.11 -8.45
C TYR A 69 -13.79 -3.32 -7.25
N ARG A 70 -13.18 -3.47 -6.07
CA ARG A 70 -13.87 -3.40 -4.78
C ARG A 70 -13.37 -2.18 -4.03
N LEU A 71 -14.31 -1.37 -3.57
CA LEU A 71 -14.08 -0.13 -2.82
C LEU A 71 -14.44 -0.36 -1.36
N PHE A 72 -13.51 -0.12 -0.46
CA PHE A 72 -13.75 -0.13 0.98
C PHE A 72 -13.67 1.29 1.52
N ARG A 73 -14.66 1.71 2.32
CA ARG A 73 -14.47 2.88 3.20
C ARG A 73 -13.68 2.44 4.42
N VAL A 74 -12.67 3.22 4.78
CA VAL A 74 -11.80 2.90 5.90
C VAL A 74 -11.80 4.03 6.92
N LYS A 75 -11.71 3.65 8.20
CA LYS A 75 -11.57 4.58 9.32
C LYS A 75 -10.41 4.14 10.19
N LEU A 76 -9.62 5.08 10.68
CA LEU A 76 -8.55 4.76 11.62
C LEU A 76 -9.18 4.11 12.87
N ARG A 77 -8.61 3.00 13.33
CA ARG A 77 -9.00 2.38 14.60
C ARG A 77 -8.61 3.32 15.75
N LEU A 78 -9.48 3.45 16.75
CA LEU A 78 -9.20 4.14 18.02
C LEU A 78 -8.41 3.21 18.96
#